data_AF-A0A925UVW8-F1
#
_entry.id   AF-A0A925UVW8-F1
#
_cell.length_a   1.000
_cell.length_b   1.000
_cell.length_c   1.000
_cell.angle_alpha   90.00
_cell.angle_beta   90.00
_cell.angle_gamma   90.00
#
_symmetry.space_group_name_H-M   'P 1'
#
loop_
_entity.id
_entity.type
_entity.pdbx_description
1 polymer ?
#
loop_
_entity_poly.entity_id
_entity_poly.type
_entity_poly.pdbx_seq_one_letter_code
_entity_poly.pdbx_strand_id
1 'polypeptide(L)'
;MADQITRRSLLTAAGAIAIVPATALAQEPAKAGPTESLFIRDYPEPDFKPSWKKPQINRAMVTDFVIYAHSNLDMTKKLLDKEPMLINAIMDWGAGDWESALGGASHMGRRDIVEFLLEKGARIDIFCAAMMGQLDAVKSFLTLQPKLIDSRGPHGFSLHFHGQLAGKDADKMVAYLQSVKKIELKPNPFVKPPPPL
;
A
#
# COMPACT_ATOMS: atom_id res chain seq x y z
N MET A 1 8.84 7.93 86.36
CA MET A 1 9.03 6.48 86.21
C MET A 1 9.67 6.26 84.85
N ALA A 2 10.95 5.89 84.85
CA ALA A 2 11.73 5.60 83.66
C ALA A 2 12.03 4.09 83.69
N ASP A 3 11.81 3.41 82.57
CA ASP A 3 12.25 2.03 82.32
C ASP A 3 11.95 1.73 80.85
N GLN A 4 12.73 0.98 80.08
CA GLN A 4 14.15 0.67 80.06
C GLN A 4 14.38 0.10 78.66
N ILE A 5 15.54 0.35 78.04
CA ILE A 5 15.94 -0.34 76.82
C ILE A 5 16.43 -1.74 77.21
N THR A 6 15.93 -2.80 76.56
CA THR A 6 16.61 -4.10 76.54
C THR A 6 16.81 -4.61 75.11
N ARG A 7 18.00 -5.20 74.92
CA ARG A 7 18.61 -5.66 73.67
C ARG A 7 18.31 -7.15 73.41
N ARG A 8 18.38 -7.52 72.12
CA ARG A 8 18.58 -8.86 71.51
C ARG A 8 17.35 -9.77 71.50
N SER A 9 16.90 -10.24 70.32
CA SER A 9 17.59 -11.35 69.63
C SER A 9 17.41 -11.33 68.11
N LEU A 10 18.43 -11.84 67.43
CA LEU A 10 18.61 -12.01 65.97
C LEU A 10 18.36 -13.48 65.59
N LEU A 11 17.98 -13.70 64.32
CA LEU A 11 17.98 -14.95 63.50
C LEU A 11 16.81 -15.93 63.80
N THR A 12 16.10 -16.54 62.83
CA THR A 12 16.47 -17.06 61.50
C THR A 12 15.30 -17.04 60.48
N ALA A 13 15.65 -17.01 59.19
CA ALA A 13 14.81 -16.92 58.00
C ALA A 13 14.02 -18.19 57.62
N ALA A 14 12.92 -18.03 56.88
CA ALA A 14 12.49 -18.93 55.79
C ALA A 14 11.39 -18.30 54.91
N GLY A 15 11.66 -18.13 53.61
CA GLY A 15 10.72 -18.07 52.46
C GLY A 15 9.67 -16.93 52.44
N ALA A 16 9.48 -16.14 51.40
CA ALA A 16 9.77 -16.31 49.99
C ALA A 16 10.10 -14.94 49.37
N ILE A 17 11.21 -14.87 48.65
CA ILE A 17 11.47 -13.77 47.73
C ILE A 17 10.62 -14.06 46.49
N ALA A 18 9.48 -13.38 46.35
CA ALA A 18 8.84 -13.26 45.07
C ALA A 18 9.72 -12.36 44.20
N ILE A 19 10.67 -12.98 43.50
CA ILE A 19 11.35 -12.33 42.37
C ILE A 19 10.29 -12.22 41.28
N VAL A 20 9.58 -11.10 41.25
CA VAL A 20 8.89 -10.69 40.04
C VAL A 20 10.00 -10.17 39.13
N PRO A 21 10.32 -10.80 37.99
CA PRO A 21 11.21 -10.19 37.04
C PRO A 21 10.48 -8.95 36.52
N ALA A 22 10.91 -7.77 36.96
CA ALA A 22 10.51 -6.50 36.38
C ALA A 22 11.22 -6.33 35.02
N THR A 23 11.01 -7.29 34.11
CA THR A 23 10.96 -6.97 32.69
C THR A 23 9.52 -6.61 32.40
N ALA A 24 9.09 -5.47 32.95
CA ALA A 24 8.11 -4.68 32.25
C ALA A 24 8.79 -4.31 30.93
N LEU A 25 8.54 -5.12 29.90
CA LEU A 25 8.68 -4.68 28.52
C LEU A 25 7.89 -3.38 28.47
N ALA A 26 8.61 -2.25 28.51
CA ALA A 26 8.05 -0.99 28.13
C ALA A 26 7.50 -1.24 26.72
N GLN A 27 6.18 -1.40 26.61
CA GLN A 27 5.52 -1.32 25.33
C GLN A 27 5.87 0.07 24.84
N GLU A 28 6.77 0.15 23.86
CA GLU A 28 6.94 1.38 23.09
C GLU A 28 5.52 1.87 22.74
N PRO A 29 5.22 3.16 22.93
CA PRO A 29 3.94 3.69 22.50
C PRO A 29 3.76 3.27 21.05
N ALA A 30 2.71 2.48 20.78
CA ALA A 30 2.45 1.97 19.45
C ALA A 30 2.51 3.16 18.49
N LYS A 31 3.45 3.12 17.52
CA LYS A 31 3.48 4.11 16.45
C LYS A 31 2.05 4.23 15.92
N ALA A 32 1.51 5.45 15.90
CA ALA A 32 0.13 5.69 15.50
C ALA A 32 -0.07 5.06 14.10
N GLY A 33 -0.81 3.94 14.07
CA GLY A 33 -1.12 3.24 12.83
C GLY A 33 -2.26 3.93 12.07
N PRO A 34 -2.65 3.41 10.91
CA PRO A 34 -3.79 3.95 10.17
C PRO A 34 -5.07 3.90 11.02
N THR A 35 -5.71 5.06 11.18
CA THR A 35 -7.00 5.21 11.87
C THR A 35 -8.11 5.36 10.84
N GLU A 36 -9.23 4.66 11.04
CA GLU A 36 -10.42 4.86 10.20
C GLU A 36 -10.98 6.28 10.36
N SER A 37 -11.54 6.83 9.30
CA SER A 37 -12.25 8.11 9.35
C SER A 37 -13.46 8.00 10.28
N LEU A 38 -13.79 9.09 10.97
CA LEU A 38 -14.99 9.16 11.80
C LEU A 38 -16.23 8.76 10.98
N PHE A 39 -16.98 7.80 11.51
CA PHE A 39 -18.24 7.35 10.92
C PHE A 39 -19.36 7.47 11.94
N ILE A 40 -20.36 8.29 11.61
CA ILE A 40 -21.63 8.38 12.34
C ILE A 40 -22.71 8.00 11.34
N ARG A 41 -23.50 6.98 11.66
CA ARG A 41 -24.58 6.51 10.79
C ARG A 41 -25.82 7.38 11.00
N ASP A 42 -26.26 8.07 9.95
CA ASP A 42 -27.47 8.89 9.90
C ASP A 42 -28.59 8.27 9.04
N TYR A 43 -28.50 6.97 8.77
CA TYR A 43 -29.45 6.17 7.98
C TYR A 43 -29.71 4.78 8.60
N PRO A 44 -30.79 4.07 8.23
CA PRO A 44 -31.07 2.73 8.73
C PRO A 44 -29.95 1.74 8.41
N GLU A 45 -29.71 0.77 9.30
CA GLU A 45 -28.72 -0.28 9.05
C GLU A 45 -29.20 -1.20 7.90
N PRO A 46 -28.30 -1.70 7.02
CA PRO A 46 -28.70 -2.66 5.99
C PRO A 46 -29.28 -3.96 6.58
N ASP A 47 -30.37 -4.46 6.01
CA ASP A 47 -31.03 -5.71 6.44
C ASP A 47 -30.16 -6.95 6.13
N PHE A 48 -29.43 -6.92 5.02
CA PHE A 48 -28.51 -7.99 4.64
C PHE A 48 -27.24 -7.97 5.50
N LYS A 49 -26.97 -9.07 6.22
CA LYS A 49 -25.76 -9.25 7.02
C LYS A 49 -24.80 -10.23 6.34
N PRO A 50 -23.69 -9.74 5.75
CA PRO A 50 -22.72 -10.63 5.11
C PRO A 50 -22.03 -11.52 6.15
N SER A 51 -21.69 -12.75 5.74
CA SER A 51 -20.92 -13.70 6.57
C SER A 51 -19.43 -13.65 6.21
N TRP A 52 -18.59 -13.33 7.19
CA TRP A 52 -17.14 -13.26 7.04
C TRP A 52 -16.49 -14.57 7.50
N LYS A 53 -16.58 -15.63 6.68
CA LYS A 53 -16.12 -16.98 7.06
C LYS A 53 -14.61 -17.18 7.01
N LYS A 54 -13.89 -16.37 6.22
CA LYS A 54 -12.43 -16.43 6.08
C LYS A 54 -11.81 -15.21 6.76
N PRO A 55 -10.66 -15.34 7.41
CA PRO A 55 -9.93 -14.18 7.90
C PRO A 55 -9.60 -13.26 6.73
N GLN A 56 -9.68 -11.96 6.97
CA GLN A 56 -9.19 -10.96 6.02
C GLN A 56 -7.66 -11.03 5.96
N ILE A 57 -7.08 -10.68 4.81
CA ILE A 57 -5.63 -10.56 4.69
C ILE A 57 -5.16 -9.50 5.68
N ASN A 58 -4.06 -9.80 6.39
CA ASN A 58 -3.52 -8.89 7.38
C ASN A 58 -3.13 -7.55 6.73
N ARG A 59 -3.61 -6.43 7.29
CA ARG A 59 -3.37 -5.08 6.75
C ARG A 59 -1.88 -4.79 6.57
N ALA A 60 -1.03 -5.11 7.55
CA ALA A 60 0.40 -4.87 7.45
C ALA A 60 1.04 -5.66 6.29
N MET A 61 0.57 -6.89 6.05
CA MET A 61 1.04 -7.68 4.92
C MET A 61 0.63 -7.07 3.56
N VAL A 62 -0.58 -6.50 3.46
CA VAL A 62 -1.00 -5.75 2.27
C VAL A 62 -0.15 -4.49 2.12
N THR A 63 0.10 -3.75 3.21
CA THR A 63 0.92 -2.53 3.19
C THR A 63 2.34 -2.85 2.72
N ASP A 64 2.98 -3.86 3.30
CA ASP A 64 4.32 -4.31 2.91
C ASP A 64 4.36 -4.71 1.43
N PHE A 65 3.36 -5.48 0.98
CA PHE A 65 3.30 -5.94 -0.41
C PHE A 65 3.20 -4.79 -1.40
N VAL A 66 2.32 -3.82 -1.14
CA VAL A 66 2.16 -2.62 -1.97
C VAL A 66 3.43 -1.77 -1.95
N ILE A 67 4.02 -1.52 -0.78
CA ILE A 67 5.29 -0.77 -0.66
C ILE A 67 6.41 -1.44 -1.45
N TYR A 68 6.61 -2.76 -1.30
CA TYR A 68 7.66 -3.46 -2.03
C TYR A 68 7.42 -3.45 -3.54
N ALA A 69 6.17 -3.50 -4.01
CA ALA A 69 5.87 -3.43 -5.45
C ALA A 69 6.33 -2.12 -6.12
N HIS A 70 6.61 -1.06 -5.36
CA HIS A 70 7.22 0.17 -5.90
C HIS A 70 8.68 -0.02 -6.34
N SER A 71 9.40 -1.00 -5.78
CA SER A 71 10.86 -1.01 -5.94
C SER A 71 11.58 -2.36 -5.83
N ASN A 72 10.99 -3.37 -5.21
CA ASN A 72 11.68 -4.59 -4.80
C ASN A 72 10.94 -5.84 -5.30
N LEU A 73 11.29 -6.28 -6.50
CA LEU A 73 10.71 -7.45 -7.15
C LEU A 73 10.84 -8.73 -6.30
N ASP A 74 11.97 -8.94 -5.63
CA ASP A 74 12.20 -10.16 -4.86
C ASP A 74 11.31 -10.23 -3.62
N MET A 75 11.10 -9.10 -2.95
CA MET A 75 10.15 -9.03 -1.84
C MET A 75 8.70 -9.12 -2.32
N THR A 76 8.36 -8.51 -3.46
CA THR A 76 7.05 -8.69 -4.09
C THR A 76 6.78 -10.17 -4.38
N LYS A 77 7.73 -10.89 -4.99
CA LYS A 77 7.64 -12.35 -5.24
C LYS A 77 7.45 -13.12 -3.93
N LYS A 78 8.34 -12.90 -2.96
CA LYS A 78 8.32 -13.59 -1.68
C LYS A 78 6.99 -13.44 -0.94
N LEU A 79 6.42 -12.23 -0.92
CA LEU A 79 5.14 -11.99 -0.25
C LEU A 79 3.97 -12.60 -1.02
N LEU A 80 3.98 -12.51 -2.34
CA LEU A 80 2.93 -13.11 -3.17
C LEU A 80 2.94 -14.65 -3.09
N ASP A 81 4.12 -15.28 -3.04
CA ASP A 81 4.25 -16.72 -2.84
C ASP A 81 3.72 -17.15 -1.46
N LYS A 82 3.89 -16.29 -0.44
CA LYS A 82 3.41 -16.54 0.92
C LYS A 82 1.89 -16.39 1.05
N GLU A 83 1.30 -15.40 0.38
CA GLU A 83 -0.14 -15.16 0.38
C GLU A 83 -0.61 -14.79 -1.05
N PRO A 84 -1.02 -15.79 -1.86
CA PRO A 84 -1.38 -15.56 -3.26
C PRO A 84 -2.53 -14.58 -3.46
N MET A 85 -3.41 -14.40 -2.47
CA MET A 85 -4.54 -13.47 -2.60
C MET A 85 -4.11 -12.00 -2.52
N LEU A 86 -2.86 -11.71 -2.15
CA LEU A 86 -2.28 -10.36 -2.21
C LEU A 86 -2.32 -9.76 -3.61
N ILE A 87 -2.35 -10.59 -4.67
CA ILE A 87 -2.42 -10.12 -6.06
C ILE A 87 -3.64 -9.21 -6.32
N ASN A 88 -4.71 -9.36 -5.55
CA ASN A 88 -5.94 -8.56 -5.64
C ASN A 88 -6.09 -7.57 -4.47
N ALA A 89 -5.13 -7.50 -3.56
CA ALA A 89 -5.21 -6.64 -2.39
C ALA A 89 -4.98 -5.18 -2.78
N ILE A 90 -5.70 -4.28 -2.10
CA ILE A 90 -5.65 -2.84 -2.29
C ILE A 90 -5.47 -2.21 -0.90
N MET A 91 -4.49 -1.32 -0.78
CA MET A 91 -4.25 -0.53 0.42
C MET A 91 -5.02 0.78 0.36
N ASP A 92 -5.68 1.15 1.45
CA ASP A 92 -6.22 2.49 1.66
C ASP A 92 -5.14 3.33 2.36
N TRP A 93 -4.52 4.26 1.62
CA TRP A 93 -3.60 5.23 2.20
C TRP A 93 -4.34 6.38 2.91
N GLY A 94 -5.67 6.42 2.81
CA GLY A 94 -6.54 7.47 3.34
C GLY A 94 -6.97 8.48 2.28
N ALA A 95 -8.00 9.27 2.60
CA ALA A 95 -8.54 10.33 1.72
C ALA A 95 -8.92 9.87 0.29
N GLY A 96 -9.25 8.58 0.12
CA GLY A 96 -9.64 8.01 -1.16
C GLY A 96 -8.47 7.56 -2.04
N ASP A 97 -7.24 7.51 -1.51
CA ASP A 97 -6.07 6.97 -2.19
C ASP A 97 -5.97 5.45 -1.99
N TRP A 98 -6.56 4.72 -2.94
CA TRP A 98 -6.58 3.26 -2.96
C TRP A 98 -5.55 2.72 -3.95
N GLU A 99 -4.66 1.85 -3.48
CA GLU A 99 -3.55 1.37 -4.29
C GLU A 99 -3.35 -0.15 -4.23
N SER A 100 -3.26 -0.78 -5.41
CA SER A 100 -2.80 -2.16 -5.55
C SER A 100 -1.29 -2.22 -5.80
N ALA A 101 -0.68 -3.39 -5.64
CA ALA A 101 0.72 -3.59 -6.02
C ALA A 101 0.99 -3.27 -7.51
N LEU A 102 0.03 -3.56 -8.39
CA LEU A 102 0.12 -3.21 -9.81
C LEU A 102 0.13 -1.68 -10.00
N GLY A 103 -0.70 -0.95 -9.24
CA GLY A 103 -0.74 0.51 -9.23
C GLY A 103 0.58 1.13 -8.79
N GLY A 104 1.16 0.63 -7.68
CA GLY A 104 2.47 1.05 -7.17
C GLY A 104 3.58 0.84 -8.18
N ALA A 105 3.68 -0.37 -8.75
CA ALA A 105 4.67 -0.67 -9.78
C ALA A 105 4.49 0.20 -11.04
N SER A 106 3.24 0.47 -11.44
CA SER A 106 2.90 1.25 -12.63
C SER A 106 3.31 2.71 -12.50
N HIS A 107 2.98 3.39 -11.40
CA HIS A 107 3.35 4.80 -11.27
C HIS A 107 4.85 5.01 -11.05
N MET A 108 5.56 3.97 -10.60
CA MET A 108 7.02 3.97 -10.45
C MET A 108 7.77 3.59 -11.73
N GLY A 109 7.08 3.24 -12.81
CA GLY A 109 7.74 2.81 -14.06
C GLY A 109 8.45 1.46 -13.95
N ARG A 110 8.11 0.63 -12.95
CA ARG A 110 8.73 -0.69 -12.70
C ARG A 110 8.15 -1.78 -13.58
N ARG A 111 8.49 -1.72 -14.88
CA ARG A 111 8.03 -2.69 -15.89
C ARG A 111 8.32 -4.15 -15.49
N ASP A 112 9.48 -4.39 -14.87
CA ASP A 112 9.87 -5.70 -14.34
C ASP A 112 8.88 -6.27 -13.30
N ILE A 113 8.36 -5.41 -12.43
CA ILE A 113 7.36 -5.79 -11.42
C ILE A 113 5.97 -5.86 -12.04
N VAL A 114 5.60 -4.93 -12.93
CA VAL A 114 4.32 -4.97 -13.64
C VAL A 114 4.17 -6.26 -14.45
N GLU A 115 5.17 -6.64 -15.24
CA GLU A 115 5.15 -7.86 -16.03
C GLU A 115 4.99 -9.11 -15.16
N PHE A 116 5.73 -9.19 -14.05
CA PHE A 116 5.58 -10.27 -13.08
C PHE A 116 4.15 -10.33 -12.49
N LEU A 117 3.59 -9.20 -12.06
CA LEU A 117 2.25 -9.16 -11.46
C LEU A 117 1.17 -9.55 -12.50
N LEU A 118 1.30 -9.10 -13.74
CA LEU A 118 0.40 -9.47 -14.83
C LEU A 118 0.50 -10.98 -15.16
N GLU A 119 1.70 -11.56 -15.16
CA GLU A 119 1.91 -13.01 -15.32
C GLU A 119 1.19 -13.80 -14.22
N LYS A 120 1.08 -13.24 -13.01
CA LYS A 120 0.33 -13.82 -11.88
C LYS A 120 -1.17 -13.49 -11.88
N GLY A 121 -1.67 -12.83 -12.93
CA GLY A 121 -3.09 -12.55 -13.10
C GLY A 121 -3.59 -11.30 -12.39
N ALA A 122 -2.72 -10.33 -12.10
CA ALA A 122 -3.16 -9.01 -11.66
C ALA A 122 -4.14 -8.39 -12.66
N ARG A 123 -5.19 -7.75 -12.13
CA ARG A 123 -6.21 -7.09 -12.96
C ARG A 123 -5.64 -5.80 -13.53
N ILE A 124 -5.42 -5.77 -14.84
CA ILE A 124 -4.93 -4.58 -15.52
C ILE A 124 -5.95 -3.44 -15.46
N ASP A 125 -5.46 -2.22 -15.21
CA ASP A 125 -6.23 -0.99 -15.34
C ASP A 125 -5.66 -0.09 -16.45
N ILE A 126 -6.34 1.03 -16.72
CA ILE A 126 -5.94 1.97 -17.77
C ILE A 126 -4.58 2.64 -17.47
N PHE A 127 -4.21 2.80 -16.20
CA PHE A 127 -2.95 3.45 -15.79
C PHE A 127 -1.75 2.54 -16.04
N CYS A 128 -1.89 1.26 -15.69
CA CYS A 128 -0.95 0.20 -16.05
C CYS A 128 -0.84 0.07 -17.57
N ALA A 129 -1.95 0.05 -18.31
CA ALA A 129 -1.93 -0.02 -19.77
C ALA A 129 -1.17 1.18 -20.39
N ALA A 130 -1.38 2.39 -19.86
CA ALA A 130 -0.66 3.58 -20.30
C ALA A 130 0.85 3.47 -20.03
N MET A 131 1.26 3.13 -18.81
CA MET A 131 2.69 2.93 -18.47
C MET A 131 3.31 1.76 -19.25
N MET A 132 2.53 0.74 -19.61
CA MET A 132 3.03 -0.37 -20.42
C MET A 132 3.15 -0.01 -21.91
N GLY A 133 2.69 1.16 -22.34
CA GLY A 133 2.71 1.60 -23.75
C GLY A 133 1.66 0.92 -24.61
N GLN A 134 0.62 0.35 -24.00
CA GLN A 134 -0.46 -0.36 -24.70
C GLN A 134 -1.46 0.64 -25.29
N LEU A 135 -1.02 1.40 -26.30
CA LEU A 135 -1.78 2.52 -26.88
C LEU A 135 -3.18 2.13 -27.35
N ASP A 136 -3.32 0.98 -28.01
CA ASP A 136 -4.61 0.53 -28.52
C ASP A 136 -5.57 0.16 -27.39
N ALA A 137 -5.08 -0.44 -26.30
CA ALA A 137 -5.90 -0.70 -25.11
C ALA A 137 -6.37 0.60 -24.46
N VAL A 138 -5.48 1.59 -24.30
CA VAL A 138 -5.83 2.91 -23.74
C VAL A 138 -6.87 3.60 -24.62
N LYS A 139 -6.74 3.54 -25.94
CA LYS A 139 -7.75 4.04 -26.88
C LYS A 139 -9.09 3.36 -26.66
N SER A 140 -9.13 2.03 -26.58
CA SER A 140 -10.37 1.27 -26.33
C SER A 140 -11.02 1.66 -25.01
N PHE A 141 -10.26 1.82 -23.93
CA PHE A 141 -10.80 2.29 -22.65
C PHE A 141 -11.44 3.68 -22.77
N LEU A 142 -10.75 4.63 -23.41
CA LEU A 142 -11.26 6.00 -23.57
C LEU A 142 -12.40 6.11 -24.59
N THR A 143 -12.48 5.20 -25.56
CA THR A 143 -13.66 5.08 -26.43
C THR A 143 -14.88 4.58 -25.64
N LEU A 144 -14.70 3.57 -24.80
CA LEU A 144 -15.80 3.00 -24.01
C LEU A 144 -16.27 3.94 -22.89
N GLN A 145 -15.32 4.56 -22.18
CA GLN A 145 -15.58 5.48 -21.09
C GLN A 145 -14.66 6.70 -21.19
N PRO A 146 -15.07 7.75 -21.92
CA PRO A 146 -14.27 8.95 -22.11
C PRO A 146 -13.86 9.64 -20.81
N LYS A 147 -14.66 9.51 -19.73
CA LYS A 147 -14.38 10.17 -18.46
C LYS A 147 -13.15 9.59 -17.73
N LEU A 148 -12.65 8.42 -18.13
CA LEU A 148 -11.42 7.85 -17.58
C LEU A 148 -10.19 8.75 -17.80
N ILE A 149 -10.23 9.69 -18.76
CA ILE A 149 -9.17 10.70 -18.93
C ILE A 149 -8.99 11.60 -17.70
N ASP A 150 -10.05 11.75 -16.89
CA ASP A 150 -10.05 12.55 -15.65
C ASP A 150 -9.83 11.72 -14.39
N SER A 151 -9.85 10.39 -14.51
CA SER A 151 -9.62 9.48 -13.40
C SER A 151 -8.20 9.62 -12.85
N ARG A 152 -8.06 9.34 -11.56
CA ARG A 152 -6.79 9.37 -10.85
C ARG A 152 -6.37 7.97 -10.45
N GLY A 153 -5.11 7.65 -10.71
CA GLY A 153 -4.46 6.46 -10.18
C GLY A 153 -3.97 6.70 -8.75
N PRO A 154 -3.11 5.81 -8.22
CA PRO A 154 -2.50 5.98 -6.91
C PRO A 154 -1.84 7.34 -6.74
N HIS A 155 -1.94 7.88 -5.52
CA HIS A 155 -1.40 9.20 -5.15
C HIS A 155 -1.91 10.36 -6.02
N GLY A 156 -3.05 10.17 -6.68
CA GLY A 156 -3.67 11.21 -7.51
C GLY A 156 -3.01 11.40 -8.88
N PHE A 157 -2.11 10.51 -9.30
CA PHE A 157 -1.44 10.63 -10.59
C PHE A 157 -2.41 10.48 -11.77
N SER A 158 -2.20 11.29 -12.80
CA SER A 158 -3.07 11.31 -13.99
C SER A 158 -2.66 10.24 -14.99
N LEU A 159 -3.54 9.97 -15.96
CA LEU A 159 -3.21 9.08 -17.06
C LEU A 159 -2.00 9.58 -17.87
N HIS A 160 -1.85 10.90 -18.04
CA HIS A 160 -0.67 11.50 -18.69
C HIS A 160 0.62 11.23 -17.93
N PHE A 161 0.58 11.24 -16.58
CA PHE A 161 1.75 10.92 -15.76
C PHE A 161 2.23 9.50 -16.04
N HIS A 162 1.32 8.52 -16.04
CA HIS A 162 1.64 7.14 -16.40
C HIS A 162 2.09 7.02 -17.86
N GLY A 163 1.49 7.78 -18.78
CA GLY A 163 1.89 7.80 -20.18
C GLY A 163 3.34 8.26 -20.40
N GLN A 164 3.86 9.16 -19.57
CA GLN A 164 5.28 9.56 -19.61
C GLN A 164 6.23 8.39 -19.29
N LEU A 165 5.74 7.35 -18.61
CA LEU A 165 6.51 6.17 -18.21
C LEU A 165 6.43 5.03 -19.24
N ALA A 166 5.82 5.25 -20.41
CA ALA A 166 5.63 4.22 -21.44
C ALA A 166 6.91 3.79 -22.19
N GLY A 167 8.09 4.06 -21.64
CA GLY A 167 9.37 3.74 -22.25
C GLY A 167 9.50 4.36 -23.65
N LYS A 168 9.85 3.54 -24.65
CA LYS A 168 9.97 3.97 -26.05
C LYS A 168 8.68 4.51 -26.67
N ASP A 169 7.52 4.20 -26.08
CA ASP A 169 6.21 4.60 -26.57
C ASP A 169 5.65 5.83 -25.85
N ALA A 170 6.43 6.43 -24.93
CA ALA A 170 6.02 7.60 -24.14
C ALA A 170 5.56 8.77 -25.00
N ASP A 171 6.32 9.16 -26.03
CA ASP A 171 5.96 10.28 -26.89
C ASP A 171 4.61 10.06 -27.60
N LYS A 172 4.38 8.86 -28.12
CA LYS A 172 3.12 8.49 -28.80
C LYS A 172 1.95 8.45 -27.82
N MET A 173 2.16 7.84 -26.65
CA MET A 173 1.15 7.74 -25.61
C MET A 173 0.74 9.12 -25.11
N VAL A 174 1.72 9.96 -24.74
CA VAL A 174 1.49 11.33 -24.26
C VAL A 174 0.84 12.19 -25.35
N ALA A 175 1.29 12.10 -26.61
CA ALA A 175 0.68 12.83 -27.72
C ALA A 175 -0.80 12.45 -27.89
N TYR A 176 -1.13 11.15 -27.82
CA TYR A 176 -2.52 10.70 -27.86
C TYR A 176 -3.33 11.25 -26.66
N LEU A 177 -2.84 11.10 -25.43
CA LEU A 177 -3.54 11.60 -24.25
C LEU A 177 -3.75 13.12 -24.27
N GLN A 178 -2.76 13.89 -24.76
CA GLN A 178 -2.88 15.34 -24.97
C GLN A 178 -3.89 15.71 -26.05
N SER A 179 -4.06 14.85 -27.07
CA SER A 179 -5.10 15.04 -28.09
C SER A 179 -6.51 14.81 -27.56
N VAL A 180 -6.68 13.92 -26.57
CA VAL A 180 -7.95 13.70 -25.87
C VAL A 180 -8.24 14.81 -24.87
N LYS A 181 -7.26 15.16 -24.04
CA LYS A 181 -7.35 16.26 -23.08
C LYS A 181 -6.01 16.94 -22.92
N LYS A 182 -5.96 18.23 -23.26
CA LYS A 182 -4.77 19.04 -23.07
C LYS A 182 -4.60 19.40 -21.58
N ILE A 183 -3.42 19.11 -21.03
CA ILE A 183 -3.03 19.52 -19.67
C ILE A 183 -1.59 20.06 -19.67
N GLU A 184 -1.24 20.83 -18.64
CA GLU A 184 0.16 21.12 -18.34
C GLU A 184 0.88 19.80 -17.97
N LEU A 185 1.93 19.46 -18.73
CA LEU A 185 2.77 18.30 -18.42
C LEU A 185 3.88 18.74 -17.48
N LYS A 186 3.81 18.26 -16.24
CA LYS A 186 4.91 18.39 -15.30
C LYS A 186 6.00 17.37 -15.63
N PRO A 187 7.28 17.68 -15.36
CA PRO A 187 8.35 16.68 -15.40
C PRO A 187 7.99 15.49 -14.51
N ASN A 188 8.14 14.28 -15.03
CA ASN A 188 7.92 13.07 -14.26
C ASN A 188 9.25 12.59 -13.66
N PRO A 189 9.38 12.57 -12.31
CA PRO A 189 10.64 12.24 -11.64
C PRO A 189 11.07 10.77 -11.80
N PHE A 190 10.18 9.89 -12.27
CA PHE A 190 10.45 8.47 -12.46
C PHE A 190 10.84 8.10 -13.89
N VAL A 191 10.83 9.06 -14.81
CA VAL A 191 11.37 8.86 -16.17
C VAL A 191 12.89 8.74 -16.07
N LYS A 192 13.41 7.56 -16.39
CA LYS A 192 14.86 7.33 -16.42
C LYS A 192 15.47 8.06 -17.62
N PRO A 193 16.62 8.73 -17.46
CA PRO A 193 17.34 9.28 -18.60
C PRO A 193 17.76 8.14 -19.55
N PRO A 194 17.88 8.40 -20.85
CA PRO A 194 18.43 7.42 -21.78
C PRO A 194 19.82 6.97 -21.30
N PRO A 195 20.21 5.70 -21.53
CA PRO A 195 21.56 5.26 -21.22
C PRO A 195 22.58 6.16 -21.92
N PRO A 196 23.76 6.42 -21.31
CA PRO A 196 24.83 7.15 -21.98
C PRO A 196 25.16 6.47 -23.31
N LEU A 197 25.36 7.29 -24.35
CA LEU A 197 25.82 6.85 -25.68
C LEU A 197 27.20 6.18 -25.61
#